data_AF-A0A857FIZ7-F1
#
_entry.id   AF-A0A857FIZ7-F1
#
_cell.length_a   1.000
_cell.length_b   1.000
_cell.length_c   1.000
_cell.angle_alpha   90.00
_cell.angle_beta   90.00
_cell.angle_gamma   90.00
#
_symmetry.space_group_name_H-M   'P 1'
#
loop_
_entity.id
_entity.type
_entity.pdbx_description
1 polymer ?
#
loop_
_entity_poly.entity_id
_entity_poly.type
_entity_poly.pdbx_seq_one_letter_code
_entity_poly.pdbx_strand_id
1 'polypeptide(L)' 'MTLFPLSSALCRLGLAGSPQEAQALIRLELVRIDGDRATASASVGYGVTISLRNGPSAVVSRQAMGVR' A
#
# COMPACT_ATOMS: atom_id res chain seq x y z
N MET A 1 -5.39 -0.81 17.04
CA MET A 1 -5.39 -1.11 15.59
C MET A 1 -3.94 -1.08 15.13
N THR A 2 -3.43 -2.15 14.49
CA THR A 2 -2.06 -2.15 13.95
C THR A 2 -2.05 -1.39 12.63
N LEU A 3 -1.20 -0.38 12.52
CA LEU A 3 -1.04 0.43 11.33
C LEU A 3 0.37 0.27 10.77
N PHE A 4 0.47 0.33 9.45
CA PHE A 4 1.72 0.22 8.71
C PHE A 4 1.87 1.44 7.80
N PRO A 5 3.09 1.98 7.63
CA PRO A 5 3.34 2.99 6.61
C PRO A 5 2.94 2.44 5.24
N LEU A 6 2.23 3.25 4.43
CA LEU A 6 1.76 2.83 3.11
C LEU A 6 2.89 2.30 2.22
N SER A 7 4.05 2.95 2.23
CA SER A 7 5.23 2.52 1.47
C SER A 7 5.70 1.10 1.84
N SER A 8 5.62 0.74 3.13
CA SER A 8 5.97 -0.60 3.60
C SER A 8 4.92 -1.63 3.18
N ALA A 9 3.64 -1.28 3.25
CA ALA A 9 2.55 -2.13 2.78
C ALA A 9 2.66 -2.42 1.28
N LEU A 10 2.97 -1.41 0.45
CA LEU A 10 3.16 -1.59 -1.00
C LEU A 10 4.27 -2.60 -1.31
N CYS A 11 5.41 -2.52 -0.62
CA CYS A 11 6.50 -3.48 -0.79
C CYS A 11 6.09 -4.89 -0.38
N ARG A 12 5.43 -5.01 0.78
CA ARG A 12 4.98 -6.30 1.33
C ARG A 12 3.93 -6.99 0.47
N LEU A 13 3.07 -6.21 -0.18
CA LEU A 13 2.06 -6.68 -1.11
C LEU A 13 2.61 -6.98 -2.51
N GLY A 14 3.91 -6.73 -2.76
CA GLY A 14 4.51 -6.89 -4.09
C GLY A 14 4.01 -5.88 -5.13
N LEU A 15 3.36 -4.79 -4.69
CA LEU A 15 2.91 -3.70 -5.56
C LEU A 15 4.05 -2.72 -5.89
N ALA A 16 5.12 -2.76 -5.11
CA ALA A 16 6.38 -2.05 -5.39
C ALA A 16 7.54 -3.01 -5.11
N GLY A 17 8.57 -3.01 -5.96
CA GLY A 17 9.79 -3.80 -5.78
C GLY A 17 10.78 -3.18 -4.79
N SER A 18 10.63 -1.90 -4.47
CA SER A 18 11.50 -1.21 -3.50
C SER A 18 10.79 -0.09 -2.73
N PRO A 19 11.31 0.33 -1.55
CA PRO A 19 10.77 1.47 -0.81
C PRO A 19 10.79 2.77 -1.61
N GLN A 20 11.79 2.98 -2.46
CA GLN A 20 11.93 4.16 -3.31
C GLN A 20 10.84 4.18 -4.39
N GLU A 21 10.61 3.06 -5.04
CA GLU A 21 9.51 2.89 -6.00
C GLU A 21 8.16 3.13 -5.32
N ALA A 22 7.95 2.55 -4.13
CA ALA A 22 6.73 2.76 -3.37
C ALA A 22 6.48 4.25 -3.08
N GLN A 23 7.52 5.00 -2.67
CA GLN A 23 7.40 6.44 -2.48
C GLN A 23 7.11 7.20 -3.78
N ALA A 24 7.72 6.81 -4.90
CA ALA A 24 7.46 7.42 -6.19
C ALA A 24 6.00 7.22 -6.61
N LEU A 25 5.46 6.00 -6.48
CA LEU A 25 4.06 5.69 -6.79
C LEU A 25 3.09 6.54 -5.95
N ILE A 26 3.38 6.74 -4.67
CA ILE A 26 2.55 7.56 -3.78
C ILE A 26 2.62 9.04 -4.19
N ARG A 27 3.83 9.58 -4.44
CA ARG A 27 4.02 10.99 -4.82
C ARG A 27 3.40 11.33 -6.17
N LEU A 28 3.37 10.37 -7.09
CA LEU A 28 2.72 10.49 -8.40
C LEU A 28 1.19 10.28 -8.35
N GLU A 29 0.60 10.18 -7.15
CA GLU A 29 -0.83 9.92 -6.94
C GLU A 29 -1.35 8.66 -7.65
N LEU A 30 -0.49 7.66 -7.84
CA LEU A 30 -0.82 6.40 -8.52
C LEU A 30 -1.41 5.35 -7.59
N VAL A 31 -1.40 5.58 -6.28
CA VAL A 31 -1.88 4.62 -5.28
C VAL A 31 -3.26 5.04 -4.79
N ARG A 32 -4.17 4.07 -4.67
CA ARG A 32 -5.49 4.22 -4.06
C ARG A 32 -5.63 3.34 -2.82
N ILE A 33 -6.32 3.86 -1.82
CA ILE A 33 -6.67 3.18 -0.57
C ILE A 33 -8.20 3.13 -0.53
N ASP A 34 -8.77 1.94 -0.62
CA ASP A 34 -10.22 1.71 -0.70
C ASP A 34 -10.93 2.55 -1.80
N GLY A 35 -10.19 2.87 -2.88
CA GLY A 35 -10.65 3.69 -4.00
C GLY A 35 -10.27 5.17 -3.92
N ASP A 36 -9.97 5.67 -2.72
CA ASP A 36 -9.58 7.05 -2.48
C ASP A 36 -8.10 7.30 -2.78
N ARG A 37 -7.74 8.55 -3.11
CA ARG A 37 -6.35 8.91 -3.36
C ARG A 37 -5.52 8.76 -2.09
N ALA A 38 -4.40 8.06 -2.21
CA ALA A 38 -3.45 7.93 -1.11
C ALA A 38 -2.64 9.22 -0.92
N THR A 39 -2.32 9.55 0.33
CA THR A 39 -1.42 10.65 0.68
C THR A 39 -0.01 10.14 1.00
N ALA A 40 1.01 10.99 0.86
CA ALA A 40 2.42 10.65 1.09
C ALA A 40 2.72 10.09 2.50
N SER A 41 1.95 10.52 3.49
CA SER A 41 2.08 10.14 4.91
C SER A 41 1.00 9.14 5.35
N ALA A 42 0.26 8.53 4.42
CA ALA A 42 -0.80 7.59 4.74
C ALA A 42 -0.25 6.34 5.46
N SER A 43 -1.04 5.85 6.41
CA SER A 43 -0.84 4.57 7.06
C SER A 43 -2.09 3.71 6.86
N VAL A 44 -1.88 2.40 6.70
CA VAL A 44 -2.94 1.44 6.37
C VAL A 44 -3.02 0.37 7.45
N GLY A 45 -4.23 -0.08 7.74
CA GLY A 45 -4.51 -1.20 8.63
C GLY A 45 -4.90 -2.45 7.85
N TYR A 46 -5.16 -3.54 8.58
CA TYR A 46 -5.71 -4.75 8.00
C TYR A 46 -7.12 -4.53 7.42
N GLY A 47 -7.44 -5.25 6.35
CA GLY A 47 -8.74 -5.18 5.66
C GLY A 47 -8.82 -4.07 4.60
N VAL A 48 -7.86 -3.15 4.59
CA VAL A 48 -7.75 -2.08 3.59
C VAL A 48 -7.34 -2.66 2.24
N THR A 49 -7.97 -2.20 1.17
CA THR A 49 -7.58 -2.52 -0.20
C THR A 49 -6.65 -1.44 -0.74
N ILE A 50 -5.52 -1.84 -1.27
CA ILE A 50 -4.57 -0.96 -1.95
C ILE A 50 -4.55 -1.31 -3.43
N SER A 51 -4.65 -0.31 -4.29
CA SER A 51 -4.56 -0.52 -5.74
C SER A 51 -3.68 0.53 -6.42
N LEU A 52 -3.06 0.11 -7.51
CA LEU A 52 -2.38 1.03 -8.42
C LEU A 52 -3.36 1.50 -9.50
N ARG A 53 -3.24 2.77 -9.91
CA ARG A 53 -4.04 3.35 -10.97
C ARG A 53 -3.85 2.55 -12.26
N ASN A 54 -4.92 1.92 -12.74
CA ASN A 54 -4.90 1.01 -13.90
C ASN A 54 -3.97 -0.22 -13.73
N GLY A 55 -3.70 -0.62 -12.49
CA GLY A 55 -2.78 -1.71 -12.17
C GLY A 55 -3.37 -2.72 -11.19
N PRO A 56 -2.52 -3.58 -10.60
CA PRO A 56 -2.95 -4.59 -9.65
C PRO A 56 -3.50 -3.97 -8.35
N SER A 57 -4.33 -4.76 -7.66
CA SER A 57 -4.84 -4.46 -6.33
C SER A 57 -4.57 -5.62 -5.37
N ALA A 58 -4.43 -5.30 -4.09
CA ALA A 58 -4.21 -6.28 -3.03
C ALA A 58 -4.79 -5.79 -1.70
N VAL A 59 -5.25 -6.73 -0.88
CA VAL A 59 -5.80 -6.45 0.46
C VAL A 59 -4.71 -6.60 1.51
N VAL A 60 -4.60 -5.63 2.41
CA VAL A 60 -3.71 -5.68 3.57
C VAL A 60 -4.22 -6.74 4.54
N SER A 61 -3.52 -7.87 4.61
CA SER A 61 -3.83 -8.99 5.52
C SER A 61 -2.65 -9.29 6.43
N ARG A 62 -2.87 -10.05 7.50
CA ARG A 62 -1.78 -10.49 8.40
C ARG A 62 -0.71 -11.26 7.63
N GLN A 63 -1.15 -12.17 6.76
CA GLN A 63 -0.26 -12.96 5.91
C GLN A 63 0.57 -12.08 4.97
N ALA A 64 -0.07 -11.13 4.27
CA ALA A 64 0.64 -10.20 3.39
C ALA A 64 1.68 -9.35 4.14
N MET A 65 1.37 -8.95 5.37
CA MET A 65 2.28 -8.19 6.22
C MET A 65 3.34 -9.05 6.93
N GLY A 66 3.36 -10.37 6.70
CA GLY A 66 4.31 -11.30 7.32
C GLY A 66 4.05 -11.56 8.81
N VAL A 67 2.83 -11.32 9.28
CA VAL A 67 2.40 -11.58 10.66
C VAL A 67 1.73 -12.95 10.72
N ARG A 68 2.26 -13.81 11.59
CA ARG A 68 1.71 -15.14 11.89
C ARG A 68 0.57 -15.07 12.90
#